data_AF-A0A9E5DA46-F1
#
_entry.id   AF-A0A9E5DA46-F1
#
_cell.length_a   1.000
_cell.length_b   1.000
_cell.length_c   1.000
_cell.angle_alpha   90.00
_cell.angle_beta   90.00
_cell.angle_gamma   90.00
#
_symmetry.space_group_name_H-M   'P 1'
#
loop_
_entity.id
_entity.type
_entity.pdbx_description
1 polymer ?
#
loop_
_entity_poly.entity_id
_entity_poly.type
_entity_poly.pdbx_seq_one_letter_code
_entity_poly.pdbx_strand_id
1 'polypeptide(L)' 'MNKKTMEILLAIGSVVVFVVLLIMVHATGMEPQGYGFLGALVLFVLTVSLAGIKLTNIE' A
#
# COMPACT_ATOMS: atom_id res chain seq x y z
N MET A 1 17.28 -10.49 7.76
CA MET A 1 16.03 -11.23 7.45
C MET A 1 16.22 -11.96 6.14
N ASN A 2 15.65 -13.16 5.96
CA ASN A 2 15.65 -13.82 4.66
C ASN A 2 14.85 -12.99 3.64
N LYS A 3 15.32 -12.94 2.38
CA LYS A 3 14.68 -12.20 1.27
C LYS A 3 13.19 -12.52 1.16
N LYS A 4 12.84 -13.81 1.17
CA LYS A 4 11.45 -14.30 1.18
C LYS A 4 10.61 -13.76 2.33
N THR A 5 11.20 -13.63 3.53
CA THR A 5 10.50 -13.08 4.69
C THR A 5 10.21 -11.59 4.51
N MET A 6 11.13 -10.82 3.89
CA MET A 6 10.87 -9.42 3.57
C MET A 6 9.83 -9.23 2.48
N GLU A 7 9.81 -10.09 1.45
CA GLU A 7 8.78 -10.05 0.41
C GLU A 7 7.39 -10.22 1.01
N ILE A 8 7.22 -11.24 1.86
CA ILE A 8 5.95 -11.51 2.54
C ILE A 8 5.56 -10.34 3.44
N LEU A 9 6.51 -9.80 4.22
CA LEU A 9 6.22 -8.69 5.13
C LEU A 9 5.82 -7.40 4.37
N LEU A 10 6.51 -7.09 3.26
CA LEU A 10 6.21 -5.92 2.43
C LEU A 10 4.88 -6.09 1.67
N ALA A 11 4.58 -7.31 1.19
CA ALA A 11 3.30 -7.61 0.56
C ALA A 11 2.14 -7.43 1.54
N ILE A 12 2.22 -8.05 2.73
CA ILE A 12 1.19 -7.91 3.77
C ILE A 12 1.10 -6.45 4.23
N GLY A 13 2.23 -5.80 4.47
CA GLY A 13 2.28 -4.41 4.93
C GLY A 13 1.64 -3.43 3.96
N SER A 14 1.88 -3.58 2.65
CA SER A 14 1.27 -2.72 1.63
C SER A 14 -0.25 -2.86 1.57
N VAL A 15 -0.78 -4.08 1.69
CA VAL A 15 -2.23 -4.34 1.74
C VAL A 15 -2.85 -3.75 3.01
N VAL A 16 -2.20 -3.92 4.16
CA VAL A 16 -2.68 -3.34 5.44
C VAL A 16 -2.73 -1.82 5.35
N VAL A 17 -1.69 -1.18 4.82
CA VAL A 17 -1.67 0.28 4.61
C VAL A 17 -2.82 0.72 3.70
N PHE A 18 -3.08 -0.01 2.63
CA PHE A 18 -4.18 0.32 1.72
C PHE A 18 -5.55 0.22 2.41
N VAL A 19 -5.79 -0.84 3.19
CA VAL A 19 -7.03 -1.01 3.96
C VAL A 19 -7.22 0.14 4.95
N VAL A 20 -6.16 0.56 5.65
CA VAL A 20 -6.22 1.71 6.57
C VAL A 20 -6.56 3.00 5.83
N LEU A 21 -5.97 3.24 4.65
CA LEU A 21 -6.31 4.40 3.83
C LEU A 21 -7.78 4.40 3.41
N LEU A 22 -8.33 3.24 3.03
CA LEU A 22 -9.75 3.13 2.68
C LEU A 22 -10.67 3.41 3.88
N ILE A 23 -10.32 2.92 5.06
CA ILE A 23 -11.05 3.22 6.30
C ILE A 23 -11.02 4.73 6.58
N MET A 24 -9.86 5.38 6.41
CA MET A 24 -9.72 6.83 6.60
C MET A 24 -10.55 7.63 5.59
N VAL A 25 -10.53 7.25 4.32
CA VAL A 25 -11.36 7.88 3.28
C VAL A 25 -12.84 7.77 3.64
N HIS A 26 -13.28 6.60 4.10
CA HIS A 26 -14.66 6.41 4.54
C HIS A 26 -15.00 7.20 5.80
N ALA A 27 -14.12 7.20 6.81
CA ALA A 27 -14.33 7.87 8.09
C ALA A 27 -14.38 9.41 7.98
N THR A 28 -13.70 9.98 6.99
CA THR A 28 -13.72 11.43 6.72
C THR A 28 -14.99 11.90 5.99
N GLY A 29 -15.92 10.99 5.70
CA GLY A 29 -17.17 11.32 5.00
C GLY A 29 -16.98 11.64 3.51
N MET A 30 -15.81 11.32 2.94
CA MET A 30 -15.59 11.43 1.51
C MET A 30 -16.39 10.35 0.78
N GLU A 31 -17.00 10.74 -0.35
CA GLU A 31 -17.73 9.81 -1.22
C GLU A 31 -16.85 8.60 -1.60
N PRO A 32 -17.35 7.36 -1.50
CA PRO A 32 -16.57 6.14 -1.76
C PRO A 32 -15.99 6.04 -3.17
N GLN A 33 -16.60 6.74 -4.13
CA GLN A 33 -16.16 6.80 -5.54
C GLN A 33 -15.46 8.13 -5.87
N GLY A 34 -15.15 8.93 -4.86
CA GLY A 34 -14.50 10.23 -5.01
C GLY A 34 -12.97 10.15 -5.04
N TYR A 35 -12.35 11.32 -5.10
CA TYR A 35 -10.89 11.48 -5.16
C TYR A 35 -10.13 10.83 -3.99
N GLY A 36 -10.79 10.58 -2.85
CA GLY A 36 -10.19 9.88 -1.70
C GLY A 36 -9.81 8.43 -2.04
N PHE A 37 -10.68 7.68 -2.72
CA PHE A 37 -10.37 6.31 -3.16
C PHE A 37 -9.23 6.30 -4.18
N LEU A 38 -9.31 7.20 -5.17
CA LEU A 38 -8.27 7.34 -6.19
C LEU A 38 -6.91 7.67 -5.55
N GLY A 39 -6.87 8.59 -4.59
CA GLY A 39 -5.66 8.95 -3.86
C GLY A 39 -5.08 7.78 -3.07
N ALA A 40 -5.92 7.03 -2.36
CA ALA A 40 -5.49 5.82 -1.65
C ALA A 40 -4.92 4.76 -2.60
N LEU A 41 -5.53 4.58 -3.77
CA LEU A 41 -5.07 3.64 -4.79
C LEU A 41 -3.71 4.05 -5.36
N VAL A 42 -3.53 5.33 -5.70
CA VAL A 42 -2.25 5.86 -6.18
C VAL A 42 -1.15 5.66 -5.15
N LEU A 43 -1.42 5.98 -3.87
CA LEU A 43 -0.45 5.76 -2.78
C LEU A 43 -0.10 4.28 -2.62
N PHE A 44 -1.08 3.39 -2.73
CA PHE A 44 -0.84 1.95 -2.66
C PHE A 44 0.06 1.47 -3.81
N VAL A 45 -0.25 1.85 -5.05
CA VAL A 45 0.57 1.48 -6.23
C VAL A 45 2.01 1.97 -6.05
N LEU A 46 2.20 3.23 -5.66
CA LEU A 46 3.54 3.78 -5.40
C LEU A 46 4.27 3.00 -4.30
N THR A 47 3.58 2.66 -3.22
CA THR A 47 4.16 1.90 -2.10
C THR A 47 4.62 0.51 -2.54
N VAL A 48 3.80 -0.21 -3.30
CA VAL A 48 4.14 -1.55 -3.83
C VAL A 48 5.28 -1.46 -4.83
N SER A 49 5.27 -0.48 -5.74
CA SER A 49 6.35 -0.27 -6.70
C SER A 49 7.68 0.01 -6.01
N LEU A 50 7.70 0.90 -5.00
CA LEU A 50 8.89 1.20 -4.22
C LEU A 50 9.37 -0.01 -3.41
N ALA A 51 8.45 -0.78 -2.82
CA ALA A 51 8.78 -2.02 -2.11
C ALA A 51 9.41 -3.05 -3.06
N GLY A 52 8.86 -3.21 -4.27
CA GLY A 52 9.40 -4.08 -5.31
C GLY A 52 10.82 -3.66 -5.73
N ILE A 53 11.05 -2.37 -6.01
CA ILE A 53 12.38 -1.85 -6.35
C ILE A 53 13.39 -2.08 -5.22
N LYS A 54 12.98 -1.87 -3.96
CA LYS A 54 13.84 -2.16 -2.80
C LYS A 54 14.18 -3.64 -2.70
N LEU A 55 13.20 -4.52 -2.91
CA LEU A 55 13.42 -5.97 -2.90
C LEU A 55 14.39 -6.42 -4.00
N THR A 56 14.31 -5.83 -5.20
CA THR A 56 15.26 -6.07 -6.29
C THR A 56 16.67 -5.58 -5.96
N ASN A 57 16.81 -4.45 -5.26
CA ASN A 57 18.12 -3.92 -4.85
C ASN A 57 18.75 -4.63 -3.63
N ILE A 58 18.03 -5.53 -2.97
CA ILE A 58 18.54 -6.32 -1.84
C ILE A 58 19.20 -7.64 -2.33
N GLU A 59 19.49 -7.75 -3.63
CA GLU A 59 20.34 -8.81 -4.19
C GLU A 59 21.82 -8.64 -3.83
#